data_AF-A0A1Z5L6X9-F1
#
_entry.id   AF-A0A1Z5L6X9-F1
#
_cell.length_a   1.000
_cell.length_b   1.000
_cell.length_c   1.000
_cell.angle_alpha   90.00
_cell.angle_beta   90.00
_cell.angle_gamma   90.00
#
_symmetry.space_group_name_H-M   'P 1'
#
loop_
_entity.id
_entity.type
_entity.pdbx_description
1 polymer ?
#
loop_
_entity_poly.entity_id
_entity_poly.type
_entity_poly.pdbx_seq_one_letter_code
_entity_poly.pdbx_strand_id
1 'polypeptide(L)'
;MRLELTLYLFLSWAIVYLVIWRGLHQSGKIVWVTAIFPYVCLFILLVRGVTLDGSLDGLLFYITPDWSQLLNAKVWVAAGTQVFYTFGIGVGSVVTLGSYNKFHQNFFRDSAMVCTINPLTSLLAGTVIFSVLGHMAHLAHKSVGDVVKSGPGLAFLVYPDVVTRMPAATVWSILFFLMLLCLGINSQFCPSEAIVSGIIDQWPTLIGRRKLITLLMVIFQFLLGLPMVTEGGMYLLQLMDNYAVTGITLLFIVFFQAITLSWIYGTSNISDNIKAMLGKRPNFLFRLSWTFIVPAMCVSIFLFSVIKYAPPVYAKTYEYPWWGEMLGWFMALVSMLMIPLYMAYYIFTTPGSLKERISAGITPQSTTSDDEKVERKYMFSNMALQA
;
A
#
# COMPACT_ATOMS: atom_id res chain seq x y z
N MET A 1 -7.46 -21.66 -18.26
CA MET A 1 -7.37 -20.20 -18.06
C MET A 1 -8.78 -19.65 -18.17
N ARG A 2 -9.22 -18.82 -17.23
CA ARG A 2 -10.59 -18.29 -17.24
C ARG A 2 -10.65 -17.04 -18.09
N LEU A 3 -11.20 -17.16 -19.31
CA LEU A 3 -11.24 -16.06 -20.29
C LEU A 3 -11.93 -14.81 -19.74
N GLU A 4 -13.00 -14.97 -18.96
CA GLU A 4 -13.70 -13.87 -18.31
C GLU A 4 -12.80 -13.11 -17.33
N LEU A 5 -12.06 -13.83 -16.48
CA LEU A 5 -11.12 -13.21 -15.53
C LEU A 5 -9.93 -12.58 -16.26
N THR A 6 -9.46 -13.18 -17.34
CA THR A 6 -8.43 -12.57 -18.20
C THR A 6 -8.91 -11.25 -18.81
N LEU A 7 -10.18 -11.20 -19.25
CA LEU A 7 -10.78 -9.96 -19.75
C LEU A 7 -10.86 -8.90 -18.65
N TYR A 8 -11.31 -9.26 -17.44
CA TYR A 8 -11.37 -8.30 -16.32
C TYR A 8 -9.98 -7.81 -15.88
N LEU A 9 -8.97 -8.68 -15.90
CA LEU A 9 -7.58 -8.31 -15.65
C LEU A 9 -7.07 -7.33 -16.72
N PHE A 10 -7.37 -7.59 -17.99
CA PHE A 10 -7.04 -6.70 -19.10
C PHE A 10 -7.71 -5.32 -18.93
N LEU A 11 -9.02 -5.29 -18.66
CA LEU A 11 -9.76 -4.06 -18.44
C LEU A 11 -9.22 -3.27 -17.25
N SER A 12 -8.85 -3.94 -16.16
CA SER A 12 -8.25 -3.31 -14.98
C SER A 12 -6.92 -2.61 -15.33
N TRP A 13 -6.02 -3.28 -16.05
CA TRP A 13 -4.76 -2.68 -16.50
C TRP A 13 -4.94 -1.59 -17.55
N ALA A 14 -5.95 -1.71 -18.43
CA ALA A 14 -6.30 -0.66 -19.37
C ALA A 14 -6.78 0.61 -18.65
N ILE A 15 -7.58 0.48 -17.59
CA ILE A 15 -7.98 1.62 -16.74
C ILE A 15 -6.76 2.25 -16.08
N VAL A 16 -5.87 1.44 -15.47
CA VAL A 16 -4.63 1.96 -14.86
C VAL A 16 -3.78 2.73 -15.88
N TYR A 17 -3.61 2.20 -17.08
CA TYR A 17 -2.91 2.89 -18.16
C TYR A 17 -3.54 4.26 -18.47
N LEU A 18 -4.86 4.31 -18.65
CA LEU A 18 -5.57 5.57 -18.94
C LEU A 18 -5.45 6.59 -17.81
N VAL A 19 -5.30 6.14 -16.56
CA VAL A 19 -5.08 7.01 -15.40
C VAL A 19 -3.64 7.54 -15.35
N ILE A 20 -2.61 6.75 -15.69
CA ILE A 20 -1.21 7.15 -15.43
C ILE A 20 -0.41 7.57 -16.68
N TRP A 21 -0.87 7.25 -17.90
CA TRP A 21 -0.13 7.48 -19.16
C TRP A 21 0.28 8.93 -19.42
N ARG A 22 -0.46 9.91 -18.88
CA ARG A 22 -0.16 11.36 -18.96
C ARG A 22 0.45 11.93 -17.68
N GLY A 23 0.67 11.07 -16.68
CA GLY A 23 1.09 11.45 -15.33
C GLY A 23 -0.05 11.85 -14.43
N LEU A 24 0.16 11.65 -13.12
CA LEU A 24 -0.90 11.77 -12.13
C LEU A 24 -1.49 13.18 -12.03
N HIS A 25 -0.67 14.22 -12.23
CA HIS A 25 -1.11 15.62 -12.20
C HIS A 25 -2.19 15.92 -13.26
N GLN A 26 -2.09 15.31 -14.45
CA GLN A 26 -3.09 15.50 -15.51
C GLN A 26 -4.36 14.68 -15.30
N SER A 27 -4.29 13.61 -14.50
CA SER A 27 -5.41 12.70 -14.23
C SER A 27 -6.19 13.05 -12.97
N GLY A 28 -5.90 14.18 -12.34
CA GLY A 28 -6.51 14.61 -11.09
C GLY A 28 -8.04 14.54 -11.10
N LYS A 29 -8.72 14.95 -12.19
CA LYS A 29 -10.19 14.89 -12.29
C LYS A 29 -10.76 13.49 -12.11
N ILE A 30 -10.11 12.47 -12.68
CA ILE A 30 -10.55 11.08 -12.55
C ILE A 30 -10.36 10.63 -11.10
N VAL A 31 -9.19 10.94 -10.52
CA VAL A 31 -8.85 10.59 -9.14
C VAL A 31 -9.85 11.21 -8.14
N TRP A 32 -10.31 12.45 -8.37
CA TRP A 32 -11.31 13.09 -7.53
C TRP A 32 -12.63 12.30 -7.49
N VAL A 33 -13.13 11.89 -8.66
CA VAL A 33 -14.37 11.10 -8.75
C VAL A 33 -14.18 9.74 -8.10
N THR A 34 -13.12 9.02 -8.45
CA THR A 34 -12.87 7.67 -7.95
C THR A 34 -12.53 7.65 -6.46
N ALA A 35 -11.97 8.72 -5.89
CA ALA A 35 -11.67 8.82 -4.46
C ALA A 35 -12.90 9.18 -3.62
N ILE A 36 -13.80 10.04 -4.13
CA ILE A 36 -15.01 10.46 -3.39
C ILE A 36 -16.10 9.40 -3.46
N PHE A 37 -16.25 8.71 -4.60
CA PHE A 37 -17.34 7.75 -4.80
C PHE A 37 -17.42 6.66 -3.72
N PRO A 38 -16.32 6.04 -3.26
CA PRO A 38 -16.37 5.10 -2.14
C PRO A 38 -16.96 5.68 -0.85
N TYR A 39 -16.72 6.95 -0.53
CA TYR A 39 -17.30 7.58 0.65
C TYR A 39 -18.81 7.76 0.54
N VAL A 40 -19.30 8.11 -0.65
CA VAL A 40 -20.75 8.18 -0.94
C VAL A 40 -21.39 6.80 -0.76
N CYS A 41 -20.77 5.75 -1.31
CA CYS A 41 -21.23 4.39 -1.13
C CYS A 41 -21.19 3.94 0.34
N LEU A 42 -20.09 4.19 1.05
CA LEU A 42 -19.97 3.86 2.47
C LEU A 42 -21.06 4.54 3.30
N PHE A 43 -21.38 5.81 3.02
CA PHE A 43 -22.46 6.52 3.72
C PHE A 43 -23.84 5.90 3.44
N ILE A 44 -24.16 5.60 2.18
CA ILE A 44 -25.41 4.95 1.79
C ILE A 44 -25.53 3.55 2.42
N LEU A 45 -24.45 2.77 2.39
CA LEU A 45 -24.39 1.44 3.00
C LEU A 45 -24.42 1.49 4.52
N LEU A 46 -23.88 2.54 5.15
CA LEU A 46 -24.00 2.75 6.59
C LEU A 46 -25.45 2.95 6.98
N VAL A 47 -26.14 3.91 6.35
CA VAL A 47 -27.56 4.19 6.63
C VAL A 47 -28.38 2.92 6.43
N ARG A 48 -28.14 2.18 5.34
CA ARG A 48 -28.84 0.91 5.14
C ARG A 48 -28.49 -0.11 6.21
N GLY A 49 -27.21 -0.34 6.48
CA GLY A 49 -26.71 -1.36 7.39
C GLY A 49 -27.24 -1.20 8.81
N VAL A 50 -27.26 0.02 9.34
CA VAL A 50 -27.78 0.28 10.70
C VAL A 50 -29.31 0.19 10.80
N THR A 51 -30.04 0.26 9.68
CA THR A 51 -31.50 0.08 9.66
C THR A 51 -31.94 -1.39 9.57
N LEU A 52 -30.99 -2.32 9.44
CA LEU A 52 -31.30 -3.75 9.36
C LEU A 52 -31.52 -4.34 10.76
N ASP A 53 -32.43 -5.31 10.85
CA ASP A 53 -32.67 -6.09 12.07
C ASP A 53 -31.42 -6.85 12.48
N GLY A 54 -31.06 -6.85 13.77
CA GLY A 54 -29.85 -7.51 14.26
C GLY A 54 -28.54 -6.76 13.97
N SER A 55 -28.58 -5.60 13.33
CA SER A 55 -27.38 -4.78 13.09
C SER A 55 -26.69 -4.35 14.39
N LEU A 56 -27.45 -4.10 15.46
CA LEU A 56 -26.93 -3.75 16.78
C LEU A 56 -26.02 -4.85 17.35
N ASP A 57 -26.34 -6.13 17.16
CA ASP A 57 -25.51 -7.23 17.66
C ASP A 57 -24.14 -7.24 17.00
N GLY A 58 -24.11 -6.96 15.69
CA GLY A 58 -22.87 -6.82 14.93
C GLY A 58 -22.05 -5.60 15.35
N LEU A 59 -22.70 -4.46 15.57
CA LEU A 59 -22.05 -3.24 16.04
C LEU A 59 -21.49 -3.40 17.46
N LEU A 60 -22.25 -4.01 18.36
CA LEU A 60 -21.79 -4.33 19.71
C LEU A 60 -20.60 -5.28 19.67
N PHE A 61 -20.63 -6.31 18.82
CA PHE A 61 -19.49 -7.20 18.63
C PHE A 61 -18.24 -6.44 18.14
N TYR A 62 -18.40 -5.44 17.28
CA TYR A 62 -17.28 -4.65 16.75
C TYR A 62 -16.62 -3.74 17.80
N ILE A 63 -17.42 -3.10 18.67
CA ILE A 63 -16.92 -2.08 19.60
C ILE A 63 -16.63 -2.62 21.01
N THR A 64 -17.17 -3.79 21.37
CA THR A 64 -16.99 -4.35 22.73
C THR A 64 -15.54 -4.75 22.94
N PRO A 65 -14.82 -4.12 23.87
CA PRO A 65 -13.39 -4.38 24.05
C PRO A 65 -13.16 -5.66 24.86
N ASP A 66 -12.28 -6.53 24.37
CA ASP A 66 -11.67 -7.60 25.15
C ASP A 66 -10.26 -7.18 25.59
N TRP A 67 -10.16 -6.63 26.81
CA TRP A 67 -8.90 -6.12 27.37
C TRP A 67 -7.82 -7.20 27.53
N SER A 68 -8.20 -8.47 27.61
CA SER A 68 -7.24 -9.59 27.73
C SER A 68 -6.37 -9.71 26.47
N GLN A 69 -6.89 -9.30 25.30
CA GLN A 69 -6.16 -9.32 24.04
C GLN A 69 -4.98 -8.36 23.99
N LEU A 70 -4.95 -7.31 24.83
CA LEU A 70 -3.81 -6.39 24.88
C LEU A 70 -2.54 -7.06 25.43
N LEU A 71 -2.68 -8.15 26.19
CA LEU A 71 -1.56 -8.97 26.66
C LEU A 71 -1.01 -9.89 25.56
N ASN A 72 -1.76 -10.07 24.46
CA ASN A 72 -1.38 -10.93 23.36
C ASN A 72 -0.47 -10.17 22.37
N ALA A 73 0.82 -10.53 22.34
CA ALA A 73 1.79 -9.93 21.42
C ALA A 73 1.39 -10.01 19.94
N LYS A 74 0.60 -11.02 19.53
CA LYS A 74 0.11 -11.14 18.15
C LYS A 74 -0.79 -9.96 17.75
N VAL A 75 -1.53 -9.39 18.69
CA VAL A 75 -2.44 -8.26 18.44
C VAL A 75 -1.65 -7.01 18.10
N TRP A 76 -0.55 -6.75 18.82
CA TRP A 76 0.35 -5.63 18.54
C TRP A 76 1.08 -5.77 17.20
N VAL A 77 1.48 -6.98 16.85
CA VAL A 77 2.13 -7.28 15.56
C VAL A 77 1.15 -7.10 14.40
N ALA A 78 -0.09 -7.56 14.55
CA ALA A 78 -1.15 -7.33 13.57
C ALA A 78 -1.46 -5.82 13.43
N ALA A 79 -1.59 -5.10 14.55
CA ALA A 79 -1.84 -3.66 14.55
C ALA A 79 -0.69 -2.88 13.87
N GLY A 80 0.56 -3.18 14.22
CA GLY A 80 1.72 -2.54 13.62
C GLY A 80 1.81 -2.82 12.12
N THR A 81 1.67 -4.08 11.71
CA THR A 81 1.67 -4.47 10.29
C THR A 81 0.55 -3.79 9.51
N GLN A 82 -0.66 -3.74 10.07
CA GLN A 82 -1.80 -3.05 9.47
C GLN A 82 -1.51 -1.56 9.26
N VAL A 83 -0.88 -0.88 10.23
CA VAL A 83 -0.50 0.54 10.12
C VAL A 83 0.51 0.75 8.99
N PHE A 84 1.57 -0.04 8.89
CA PHE A 84 2.54 0.12 7.80
C PHE A 84 1.91 -0.14 6.42
N TYR A 85 1.09 -1.20 6.33
CA TYR A 85 0.44 -1.59 5.09
C TYR A 85 -0.61 -0.57 4.63
N THR A 86 -1.47 -0.10 5.54
CA THR A 86 -2.57 0.82 5.17
C THR A 86 -2.09 2.16 4.64
N PHE A 87 -0.91 2.62 5.04
CA PHE A 87 -0.31 3.86 4.52
C PHE A 87 0.60 3.62 3.30
N GLY A 88 0.84 2.36 2.90
CA GLY A 88 1.71 2.02 1.78
C GLY A 88 3.17 2.45 1.97
N ILE A 89 3.65 2.50 3.21
CA ILE A 89 5.01 2.95 3.53
C ILE A 89 6.00 1.88 3.07
N GLY A 90 7.05 2.27 2.32
CA GLY A 90 8.05 1.35 1.77
C GLY A 90 7.77 0.86 0.34
N VAL A 91 6.59 1.15 -0.21
CA VAL A 91 6.23 0.80 -1.61
C VAL A 91 6.76 1.85 -2.62
N GLY A 92 7.20 3.01 -2.13
CA GLY A 92 7.69 4.13 -2.96
C GLY A 92 6.59 5.11 -3.39
N SER A 93 5.31 4.72 -3.34
CA SER A 93 4.19 5.58 -3.75
C SER A 93 4.14 6.93 -3.06
N VAL A 94 4.27 6.97 -1.73
CA VAL A 94 4.22 8.23 -0.97
C VAL A 94 5.43 9.12 -1.30
N VAL A 95 6.58 8.53 -1.59
CA VAL A 95 7.80 9.27 -2.01
C VAL A 95 7.58 9.90 -3.39
N THR A 96 7.04 9.15 -4.35
CA THR A 96 6.71 9.66 -5.69
C THR A 96 5.62 10.74 -5.64
N LEU A 97 4.58 10.58 -4.82
CA LEU A 97 3.57 11.64 -4.66
C LEU A 97 4.18 12.89 -4.02
N GLY A 98 5.10 12.71 -3.06
CA GLY A 98 5.83 13.79 -2.43
C GLY A 98 6.71 14.58 -3.40
N SER A 99 7.34 13.92 -4.39
CA SER A 99 8.20 14.58 -5.37
C SER A 99 7.46 15.51 -6.33
N TYR A 100 6.14 15.36 -6.45
CA TYR A 100 5.28 16.24 -7.25
C TYR A 100 4.81 17.48 -6.49
N ASN A 101 5.02 17.53 -5.18
CA ASN A 101 4.63 18.70 -4.39
C ASN A 101 5.55 19.89 -4.66
N LYS A 102 4.99 21.09 -4.50
CA LYS A 102 5.81 22.31 -4.45
C LYS A 102 6.75 22.24 -3.25
N PHE A 103 7.95 22.79 -3.39
CA PHE A 103 8.97 22.75 -2.34
C PHE A 103 8.50 23.30 -0.97
N HIS A 104 7.69 24.36 -0.97
CA HIS A 104 7.11 24.95 0.25
C HIS A 104 5.69 24.45 0.58
N GLN A 105 5.26 23.32 0.00
CA GLN A 105 3.98 22.71 0.34
C GLN A 105 3.98 22.25 1.81
N ASN A 106 2.90 22.54 2.53
CA ASN A 106 2.77 22.14 3.93
C ASN A 106 2.45 20.64 4.07
N PHE A 107 3.47 19.80 3.84
CA PHE A 107 3.35 18.35 3.95
C PHE A 107 3.01 17.88 5.38
N PHE A 108 3.25 18.71 6.41
CA PHE A 108 2.90 18.38 7.79
C PHE A 108 1.39 18.34 7.98
N ARG A 109 0.69 19.37 7.48
CA ARG A 109 -0.79 19.41 7.48
C ARG A 109 -1.35 18.26 6.65
N ASP A 110 -0.80 18.07 5.45
CA ASP A 110 -1.31 17.06 4.51
C ASP A 110 -1.11 15.64 5.09
N SER A 111 0.05 15.36 5.71
CA SER A 111 0.30 14.11 6.45
C SER A 111 -0.65 13.93 7.63
N ALA A 112 -0.91 14.98 8.42
CA ALA A 112 -1.83 14.89 9.56
C ALA A 112 -3.27 14.58 9.11
N MET A 113 -3.72 15.16 7.99
CA MET A 113 -5.01 14.84 7.39
C MET A 113 -5.07 13.37 6.97
N VAL A 114 -4.06 12.87 6.27
CA VAL A 114 -3.99 11.46 5.85
C VAL A 114 -3.99 10.51 7.06
N CYS A 115 -3.19 10.82 8.09
CA CYS A 115 -3.13 10.04 9.32
C CYS A 115 -4.44 10.03 10.13
N THR A 116 -5.32 11.00 9.89
CA THR A 116 -6.63 11.09 10.57
C THR A 116 -7.72 10.44 9.73
N ILE A 117 -7.80 10.78 8.44
CA ILE A 117 -8.83 10.29 7.52
C ILE A 117 -8.71 8.78 7.33
N ASN A 118 -7.51 8.24 7.15
CA ASN A 118 -7.35 6.82 6.84
C ASN A 118 -7.88 5.87 7.95
N PRO A 119 -7.55 6.08 9.25
CA PRO A 119 -8.18 5.31 10.32
C PRO A 119 -9.69 5.54 10.45
N LEU A 120 -10.17 6.79 10.27
CA LEU A 120 -11.61 7.08 10.31
C LEU A 120 -12.38 6.35 9.21
N THR A 121 -11.83 6.30 7.99
CA THR A 121 -12.41 5.52 6.89
C THR A 121 -12.44 4.03 7.20
N SER A 122 -11.39 3.51 7.86
CA SER A 122 -11.35 2.11 8.30
C SER A 122 -12.40 1.80 9.38
N LEU A 123 -12.60 2.71 10.34
CA LEU A 123 -13.66 2.60 11.35
C LEU A 123 -15.06 2.68 10.73
N LEU A 124 -15.26 3.60 9.77
CA LEU A 124 -16.51 3.71 9.03
C LEU A 124 -16.81 2.43 8.24
N ALA A 125 -15.83 1.92 7.48
CA ALA A 125 -15.96 0.67 6.75
C ALA A 125 -16.22 -0.52 7.68
N GLY A 126 -15.51 -0.60 8.81
CA GLY A 126 -15.78 -1.59 9.86
C GLY A 126 -17.23 -1.53 10.35
N THR A 127 -17.72 -0.34 10.67
CA THR A 127 -19.11 -0.11 11.09
C THR A 127 -20.12 -0.61 10.04
N VAL A 128 -19.90 -0.28 8.77
CA VAL A 128 -20.74 -0.76 7.65
C VAL A 128 -20.74 -2.30 7.60
N ILE A 129 -19.56 -2.92 7.57
CA ILE A 129 -19.43 -4.38 7.47
C ILE A 129 -20.07 -5.08 8.67
N PHE A 130 -19.77 -4.65 9.89
CA PHE A 130 -20.30 -5.29 11.09
C PHE A 130 -21.81 -5.09 11.27
N SER A 131 -22.38 -3.96 10.83
CA SER A 131 -23.85 -3.80 10.80
C SER A 131 -24.55 -4.82 9.88
N VAL A 132 -23.96 -5.11 8.71
CA VAL A 132 -24.48 -6.10 7.76
C VAL A 132 -24.24 -7.53 8.26
N LEU A 133 -23.09 -7.81 8.88
CA LEU A 133 -22.81 -9.11 9.49
C LEU A 133 -23.73 -9.42 10.68
N GLY A 134 -24.07 -8.41 11.50
CA GLY A 134 -25.06 -8.57 12.57
C GLY A 134 -26.42 -9.02 12.02
N HIS A 135 -26.88 -8.37 10.96
CA HIS A 135 -28.11 -8.79 10.26
C HIS A 135 -28.02 -10.23 9.74
N MET A 136 -26.88 -10.63 9.17
CA MET A 136 -26.67 -11.99 8.71
C MET A 136 -26.73 -13.01 9.86
N ALA A 137 -26.07 -12.70 10.97
CA ALA A 137 -26.06 -13.55 12.16
C ALA A 137 -27.48 -13.74 12.71
N HIS A 138 -28.27 -12.66 12.75
CA HIS A 138 -29.67 -12.67 13.14
C HIS A 138 -30.52 -13.56 12.20
N LEU A 139 -30.40 -13.40 10.89
CA LEU A 139 -31.11 -14.24 9.90
C LEU A 139 -30.67 -15.71 9.93
N ALA A 140 -29.39 -15.97 10.21
CA ALA A 140 -28.84 -17.33 10.24
C ALA A 140 -29.04 -18.02 11.60
N HIS A 141 -29.58 -17.31 12.60
CA HIS A 141 -29.66 -17.76 14.00
C HIS A 141 -28.31 -18.26 14.54
N LYS A 142 -27.24 -17.51 14.26
CA LYS A 142 -25.85 -17.81 14.67
C LYS A 142 -25.24 -16.64 15.41
N SER A 143 -24.11 -16.87 16.09
CA SER A 143 -23.33 -15.77 16.65
C SER A 143 -22.63 -14.97 15.54
N VAL A 144 -22.38 -13.68 15.79
CA VAL A 144 -21.64 -12.82 14.84
C VAL A 144 -20.25 -13.40 14.54
N GLY A 145 -19.59 -13.99 15.55
CA GLY A 145 -18.27 -14.62 15.38
C GLY A 145 -18.25 -15.76 14.36
N ASP A 146 -19.36 -16.49 14.19
CA ASP A 146 -19.44 -17.62 13.27
C ASP A 146 -19.62 -17.20 11.79
N VAL A 147 -20.12 -15.99 11.56
CA VAL A 147 -20.32 -15.43 10.21
C VAL A 147 -19.16 -14.53 9.76
N VAL A 148 -18.34 -14.06 10.70
CA VAL A 148 -17.14 -13.26 10.40
C VAL A 148 -16.08 -14.17 9.75
N LYS A 149 -15.80 -13.91 8.48
CA LYS A 149 -14.65 -14.48 7.76
C LYS A 149 -13.67 -13.35 7.42
N SER A 150 -12.38 -13.63 7.45
CA SER A 150 -11.34 -12.67 7.03
C SER A 150 -10.96 -12.86 5.57
N GLY A 151 -10.37 -11.82 4.97
CA GLY A 151 -9.84 -11.84 3.62
C GLY A 151 -10.90 -11.64 2.52
N PRO A 152 -10.56 -11.93 1.25
CA PRO A 152 -11.42 -11.65 0.10
C PRO A 152 -12.81 -12.31 0.18
N GLY A 153 -12.90 -13.47 0.86
CA GLY A 153 -14.18 -14.18 1.05
C GLY A 153 -15.24 -13.36 1.79
N LEU A 154 -14.85 -12.42 2.65
CA LEU A 154 -15.80 -11.51 3.31
C LEU A 154 -16.55 -10.64 2.30
N ALA A 155 -15.80 -10.00 1.41
CA ALA A 155 -16.35 -9.10 0.41
C ALA A 155 -17.03 -9.84 -0.75
N PHE A 156 -16.51 -11.01 -1.16
CA PHE A 156 -16.96 -11.69 -2.37
C PHE A 156 -17.90 -12.89 -2.13
N LEU A 157 -18.07 -13.35 -0.88
CA LEU A 157 -19.02 -14.43 -0.55
C LEU A 157 -20.03 -13.98 0.50
N VAL A 158 -19.55 -13.46 1.63
CA VAL A 158 -20.43 -13.13 2.77
C VAL A 158 -21.30 -11.93 2.44
N TYR A 159 -20.72 -10.82 1.98
CA TYR A 159 -21.49 -9.62 1.68
C TYR A 159 -22.55 -9.82 0.57
N PRO A 160 -22.26 -10.46 -0.58
CA PRO A 160 -23.25 -10.70 -1.61
C PRO A 160 -24.40 -11.60 -1.15
N ASP A 161 -24.13 -12.62 -0.32
CA ASP A 161 -25.17 -13.48 0.27
C ASP A 161 -26.16 -12.71 1.15
N VAL A 162 -25.69 -11.66 1.83
CA VAL A 162 -26.57 -10.78 2.62
C VAL A 162 -27.34 -9.83 1.70
N VAL A 163 -26.68 -9.23 0.72
CA VAL A 163 -27.29 -8.26 -0.20
C VAL A 163 -28.42 -8.87 -1.03
N THR A 164 -28.27 -10.11 -1.50
CA THR A 164 -29.29 -10.80 -2.30
C THR A 164 -30.59 -11.04 -1.54
N ARG A 165 -30.55 -10.99 -0.21
CA ARG A 165 -31.73 -11.14 0.67
C ARG A 165 -32.42 -9.81 0.98
N MET A 166 -31.80 -8.68 0.62
CA MET A 166 -32.37 -7.35 0.85
C MET A 166 -33.29 -6.93 -0.31
N PRO A 167 -34.33 -6.10 -0.04
CA PRO A 167 -35.07 -5.44 -1.11
C PRO A 167 -34.14 -4.55 -1.94
N ALA A 168 -34.38 -4.51 -3.25
CA ALA A 168 -33.52 -3.81 -4.24
C ALA A 168 -32.06 -4.31 -4.28
N ALA A 169 -31.85 -5.62 -4.07
CA ALA A 169 -30.53 -6.30 -4.11
C ALA A 169 -29.59 -5.80 -5.23
N THR A 170 -30.12 -5.64 -6.46
CA THR A 170 -29.35 -5.17 -7.62
C THR A 170 -28.66 -3.83 -7.38
N VAL A 171 -29.33 -2.86 -6.74
CA VAL A 171 -28.77 -1.53 -6.47
C VAL A 171 -27.60 -1.64 -5.49
N TRP A 172 -27.79 -2.38 -4.40
CA TRP A 172 -26.77 -2.59 -3.37
C TRP A 172 -25.54 -3.34 -3.91
N SER A 173 -25.74 -4.36 -4.75
CA SER A 173 -24.65 -5.09 -5.40
C SER A 173 -23.85 -4.19 -6.32
N ILE A 174 -24.51 -3.38 -7.17
CA ILE A 174 -23.82 -2.45 -8.08
C ILE A 174 -23.00 -1.44 -7.27
N LEU A 175 -23.61 -0.80 -6.26
CA LEU A 175 -22.92 0.20 -5.43
C LEU A 175 -21.69 -0.39 -4.73
N PHE A 176 -21.82 -1.59 -4.16
CA PHE A 176 -20.74 -2.23 -3.43
C PHE A 176 -19.59 -2.68 -4.34
N PHE A 177 -19.88 -3.38 -5.44
CA PHE A 177 -18.82 -3.85 -6.33
C PHE A 177 -18.16 -2.71 -7.12
N LEU A 178 -18.92 -1.67 -7.48
CA LEU A 178 -18.34 -0.47 -8.08
C LEU A 178 -17.46 0.28 -7.08
N MET A 179 -17.86 0.35 -5.80
CA MET A 179 -17.03 0.89 -4.73
C MET A 179 -15.74 0.09 -4.58
N LEU A 180 -15.81 -1.24 -4.51
CA LEU A 180 -14.61 -2.10 -4.42
C LEU A 180 -13.69 -1.91 -5.62
N LEU A 181 -14.25 -1.77 -6.83
CA LEU A 181 -13.47 -1.49 -8.04
C LEU A 181 -12.75 -0.13 -7.93
N CYS A 182 -13.44 0.93 -7.50
CA CYS A 182 -12.84 2.24 -7.29
C CYS A 182 -11.73 2.21 -6.22
N LEU A 183 -11.96 1.51 -5.10
CA LEU A 183 -10.95 1.33 -4.04
C LEU A 183 -9.71 0.62 -4.57
N GLY A 184 -9.89 -0.47 -5.33
CA GLY A 184 -8.80 -1.22 -5.93
C GLY A 184 -8.00 -0.39 -6.95
N ILE A 185 -8.69 0.31 -7.86
CA ILE A 185 -8.04 1.19 -8.86
C ILE A 185 -7.23 2.29 -8.16
N ASN A 186 -7.80 2.91 -7.12
CA ASN A 186 -7.14 4.00 -6.39
C ASN A 186 -5.85 3.53 -5.72
N SER A 187 -5.87 2.34 -5.12
CA SER A 187 -4.67 1.75 -4.51
C SER A 187 -3.64 1.31 -5.55
N GLN A 188 -4.07 0.89 -6.75
CA GLN A 188 -3.19 0.33 -7.79
C GLN A 188 -2.42 1.39 -8.58
N PHE A 189 -3.02 2.56 -8.86
CA PHE A 189 -2.35 3.55 -9.72
C PHE A 189 -1.11 4.17 -9.04
N CYS A 190 -1.11 4.29 -7.71
CA CYS A 190 -0.02 4.92 -6.95
C CYS A 190 1.30 4.13 -7.01
N PRO A 191 1.34 2.81 -6.74
CA PRO A 191 2.53 1.99 -6.95
C PRO A 191 2.94 1.91 -8.43
N SER A 192 1.96 1.83 -9.32
CA SER A 192 2.20 1.80 -10.77
C SER A 192 2.90 3.08 -11.25
N GLU A 193 2.45 4.23 -10.77
CA GLU A 193 3.08 5.53 -11.02
C GLU A 193 4.48 5.59 -10.41
N ALA A 194 4.69 5.06 -9.20
CA ALA A 194 6.01 5.03 -8.56
C ALA A 194 7.05 4.28 -9.39
N ILE A 195 6.67 3.16 -10.01
CA ILE A 195 7.55 2.39 -10.91
C ILE A 195 7.87 3.21 -12.16
N VAL A 196 6.85 3.77 -12.82
CA VAL A 196 7.04 4.54 -14.08
C VAL A 196 7.91 5.77 -13.83
N SER A 197 7.63 6.52 -12.76
CA SER A 197 8.38 7.72 -12.41
C SER A 197 9.79 7.40 -11.97
N GLY A 198 10.01 6.36 -11.17
CA GLY A 198 11.36 5.92 -10.79
C GLY A 198 12.24 5.57 -11.99
N ILE A 199 11.68 4.91 -13.02
CA ILE A 199 12.40 4.63 -14.28
C ILE A 199 12.74 5.92 -15.02
N ILE A 200 11.79 6.86 -15.13
CA ILE A 200 11.99 8.11 -15.85
C ILE A 200 13.00 9.02 -15.13
N ASP A 201 12.96 9.06 -13.81
CA ASP A 201 13.88 9.85 -12.98
C ASP A 201 15.31 9.32 -13.09
N GLN A 202 15.49 7.99 -13.17
CA GLN A 202 16.80 7.37 -13.37
C GLN A 202 17.36 7.59 -14.79
N TRP A 203 16.49 7.64 -15.81
CA TRP A 203 16.88 7.85 -17.21
C TRP A 203 16.08 8.98 -17.87
N PRO A 204 16.50 10.24 -17.70
CA PRO A 204 15.75 11.42 -18.18
C PRO A 204 15.52 11.47 -19.69
N THR A 205 16.32 10.75 -20.49
CA THR A 205 16.13 10.62 -21.95
C THR A 205 14.79 9.95 -22.30
N LEU A 206 14.17 9.25 -21.35
CA LEU A 206 12.92 8.53 -21.53
C LEU A 206 11.67 9.37 -21.28
N ILE A 207 11.79 10.62 -20.82
CA ILE A 207 10.64 11.52 -20.52
C ILE A 207 9.67 11.62 -21.72
N GLY A 208 10.20 11.85 -22.93
CA GLY A 208 9.38 11.94 -24.15
C GLY A 208 8.70 10.63 -24.56
N ARG A 209 9.11 9.50 -23.96
CA ARG A 209 8.58 8.15 -24.22
C ARG A 209 7.71 7.63 -23.06
N ARG A 210 7.31 8.48 -22.11
CA ARG A 210 6.49 8.09 -20.94
C ARG A 210 5.33 7.17 -21.30
N LYS A 211 4.50 7.54 -22.28
CA LYS A 211 3.34 6.74 -22.72
C LYS A 211 3.72 5.31 -23.10
N LEU A 212 4.84 5.16 -23.81
CA LEU A 212 5.36 3.85 -24.20
C LEU A 212 5.87 3.06 -22.99
N ILE A 213 6.60 3.69 -22.07
CA ILE A 213 7.09 3.04 -20.84
C ILE A 213 5.92 2.56 -19.99
N THR A 214 4.91 3.41 -19.80
CA THR A 214 3.69 3.04 -19.10
C THR A 214 3.00 1.86 -19.78
N LEU A 215 2.87 1.88 -21.11
CA LEU A 215 2.27 0.78 -21.88
C LEU A 215 3.03 -0.54 -21.68
N LEU A 216 4.37 -0.50 -21.78
CA LEU A 216 5.22 -1.68 -21.57
C LEU A 216 5.09 -2.21 -20.13
N MET A 217 5.02 -1.32 -19.14
CA MET A 217 4.85 -1.69 -17.74
C MET A 217 3.50 -2.38 -17.51
N VAL A 218 2.38 -1.81 -17.99
CA VAL A 218 1.06 -2.44 -17.80
C VAL A 218 0.93 -3.76 -18.56
N ILE A 219 1.53 -3.89 -19.74
CA ILE A 219 1.58 -5.16 -20.49
C ILE A 219 2.38 -6.19 -19.69
N PHE A 220 3.54 -5.81 -19.18
CA PHE A 220 4.37 -6.69 -18.36
C PHE A 220 3.62 -7.18 -17.11
N GLN A 221 2.97 -6.27 -16.39
CA GLN A 221 2.19 -6.61 -15.19
C GLN A 221 0.93 -7.43 -15.53
N PHE A 222 0.27 -7.17 -16.66
CA PHE A 222 -0.83 -8.00 -17.15
C PHE A 222 -0.36 -9.44 -17.40
N LEU A 223 0.78 -9.63 -18.06
CA LEU A 223 1.35 -10.96 -18.33
C LEU A 223 1.72 -11.69 -17.03
N LEU A 224 2.30 -10.98 -16.05
CA LEU A 224 2.59 -11.55 -14.73
C LEU A 224 1.33 -11.91 -13.93
N GLY A 225 0.21 -11.24 -14.18
CA GLY A 225 -1.08 -11.54 -13.55
C GLY A 225 -1.83 -12.73 -14.17
N LEU A 226 -1.45 -13.20 -15.37
CA LEU A 226 -2.14 -14.30 -16.06
C LEU A 226 -2.20 -15.62 -15.26
N PRO A 227 -1.14 -16.05 -14.55
CA PRO A 227 -1.20 -17.25 -13.71
C PRO A 227 -2.26 -17.17 -12.60
N MET A 228 -2.53 -15.97 -12.09
CA MET A 228 -3.50 -15.72 -11.01
C MET A 228 -4.97 -15.78 -11.48
N VAL A 229 -5.22 -15.78 -12.79
CA VAL A 229 -6.57 -15.93 -13.38
C VAL A 229 -6.83 -17.33 -13.95
N THR A 230 -5.99 -18.31 -13.59
CA THR A 230 -6.23 -19.73 -13.86
C THR A 230 -7.17 -20.36 -12.82
N GLU A 231 -7.62 -21.61 -13.03
CA GLU A 231 -8.49 -22.30 -12.05
C GLU A 231 -7.82 -22.44 -10.66
N GLY A 232 -6.50 -22.58 -10.62
CA GLY A 232 -5.70 -22.60 -9.38
C GLY A 232 -5.19 -21.23 -8.94
N GLY A 233 -5.61 -20.15 -9.61
CA GLY A 233 -5.04 -18.81 -9.43
C GLY A 233 -5.19 -18.24 -8.03
N MET A 234 -6.23 -18.64 -7.29
CA MET A 234 -6.45 -18.23 -5.90
C MET A 234 -5.35 -18.70 -4.95
N TYR A 235 -4.77 -19.90 -5.19
CA TYR A 235 -3.64 -20.39 -4.39
C TYR A 235 -2.40 -19.51 -4.61
N LEU A 236 -2.15 -19.13 -5.86
CA LEU A 236 -1.03 -18.23 -6.18
C LEU A 236 -1.27 -16.82 -5.62
N LEU A 237 -2.49 -16.28 -5.73
CA LEU A 237 -2.86 -15.00 -5.14
C LEU A 237 -2.63 -14.99 -3.63
N GLN A 238 -3.10 -16.01 -2.92
CA GLN A 238 -2.93 -16.09 -1.48
C GLN A 238 -1.45 -16.30 -1.09
N LEU A 239 -0.68 -17.05 -1.88
CA LEU A 239 0.76 -17.19 -1.66
C LEU A 239 1.47 -15.83 -1.83
N MET A 240 1.16 -15.08 -2.88
CA MET A 240 1.70 -13.73 -3.09
C MET A 240 1.28 -12.77 -1.97
N ASP A 241 0.03 -12.80 -1.55
CA ASP A 241 -0.48 -11.97 -0.45
C ASP A 241 0.26 -12.25 0.87
N ASN A 242 0.62 -13.52 1.13
CA ASN A 242 1.33 -13.93 2.35
C ASN A 242 2.87 -13.80 2.29
N TYR A 243 3.50 -13.62 1.13
CA TYR A 243 4.97 -13.51 1.06
C TYR A 243 5.48 -12.27 0.32
N ALA A 244 4.84 -11.88 -0.78
CA ALA A 244 5.35 -10.78 -1.62
C ALA A 244 5.20 -9.42 -0.92
N VAL A 245 4.08 -9.19 -0.25
CA VAL A 245 3.77 -7.92 0.43
C VAL A 245 3.31 -8.15 1.87
N THR A 246 3.98 -9.06 2.60
CA THR A 246 3.74 -9.20 4.03
C THR A 246 4.54 -8.22 4.87
N GLY A 247 4.20 -8.18 6.17
CA GLY A 247 4.95 -7.44 7.17
C GLY A 247 6.45 -7.70 7.09
N ILE A 248 6.92 -8.94 6.85
CA ILE A 248 8.36 -9.26 6.85
C ILE A 248 9.11 -8.43 5.79
N THR A 249 8.67 -8.47 4.53
CA THR A 249 9.29 -7.74 3.41
C THR A 249 9.17 -6.24 3.59
N LEU A 250 7.97 -5.75 3.92
CA LEU A 250 7.71 -4.33 4.09
C LEU A 250 8.51 -3.73 5.25
N LEU A 251 8.52 -4.39 6.42
CA LEU A 251 9.23 -3.93 7.60
C LEU A 251 10.74 -3.92 7.39
N PHE A 252 11.28 -4.88 6.62
CA PHE A 252 12.70 -4.90 6.27
C PHE A 252 13.07 -3.66 5.43
N ILE A 253 12.30 -3.36 4.39
CA ILE A 253 12.53 -2.18 3.53
C ILE A 253 12.40 -0.89 4.36
N VAL A 254 11.34 -0.77 5.16
CA VAL A 254 11.10 0.42 5.99
C VAL A 254 12.17 0.58 7.07
N PHE A 255 12.69 -0.51 7.63
CA PHE A 255 13.81 -0.48 8.57
C PHE A 255 15.05 0.14 7.92
N PHE A 256 15.49 -0.35 6.77
CA PHE A 256 16.65 0.21 6.07
C PHE A 256 16.41 1.65 5.61
N GLN A 257 15.19 2.00 5.21
CA GLN A 257 14.83 3.38 4.89
C GLN A 257 14.96 4.30 6.11
N ALA A 258 14.47 3.88 7.28
CA ALA A 258 14.57 4.66 8.52
C ALA A 258 16.02 4.79 9.01
N ILE A 259 16.82 3.72 8.95
CA ILE A 259 18.24 3.76 9.31
C ILE A 259 19.02 4.68 8.35
N THR A 260 18.80 4.55 7.05
CA THR A 260 19.49 5.37 6.05
C THR A 260 19.18 6.85 6.25
N LEU A 261 17.91 7.20 6.47
CA LEU A 261 17.51 8.60 6.69
C LEU A 261 18.01 9.13 8.05
N SER A 262 17.73 8.44 9.14
CA SER A 262 17.94 8.99 10.49
C SER A 262 19.40 8.90 10.97
N TRP A 263 20.13 7.85 10.59
CA TRP A 263 21.47 7.52 11.11
C TRP A 263 22.58 7.77 10.08
N ILE A 264 22.40 7.37 8.81
CA ILE A 264 23.42 7.56 7.77
C ILE A 264 23.39 9.01 7.25
N TYR A 265 22.25 9.44 6.72
CA TYR A 265 22.06 10.81 6.24
C TYR A 265 22.03 11.81 7.41
N GLY A 266 21.49 11.40 8.55
CA GLY A 266 21.58 12.12 9.81
C GLY A 266 20.34 12.96 10.12
N THR A 267 19.88 12.83 11.37
CA THR A 267 18.66 13.50 11.86
C THR A 267 18.75 15.03 11.81
N SER A 268 19.95 15.61 11.94
CA SER A 268 20.14 17.07 11.80
C SER A 268 19.88 17.53 10.38
N ASN A 269 20.43 16.82 9.38
CA ASN A 269 20.28 17.16 7.97
C ASN A 269 18.81 17.10 7.53
N ILE A 270 18.07 16.06 7.97
CA ILE A 270 16.61 15.98 7.74
C ILE A 270 15.89 17.17 8.38
N SER A 271 16.23 17.50 9.62
CA SER A 271 15.60 18.61 10.33
C SER A 271 15.85 19.95 9.64
N ASP A 272 17.03 20.13 9.03
CA ASP A 272 17.40 21.31 8.27
C ASP A 272 16.72 21.38 6.91
N ASN A 273 16.58 20.26 6.20
CA ASN A 273 15.77 20.19 4.98
C ASN A 273 14.30 20.54 5.28
N ILE A 274 13.73 20.00 6.36
CA ILE A 274 12.36 20.33 6.78
C ILE A 274 12.25 21.82 7.15
N LYS A 275 13.26 22.39 7.79
CA LYS A 275 13.31 23.83 8.08
C LYS A 275 13.37 24.66 6.79
N ALA A 276 14.11 24.22 5.78
CA ALA A 276 14.17 24.88 4.47
C ALA A 276 12.80 24.83 3.74
N MET A 277 12.09 23.71 3.84
CA MET A 277 10.77 23.55 3.21
C MET A 277 9.65 24.32 3.95
N LEU A 278 9.56 24.20 5.28
CA LEU A 278 8.43 24.71 6.09
C LEU A 278 8.76 25.95 6.94
N GLY A 279 10.01 26.39 6.96
CA GLY A 279 10.50 27.49 7.81
C GLY A 279 10.72 27.12 9.28
N LYS A 280 10.34 25.91 9.71
CA LYS A 280 10.45 25.45 11.12
C LYS A 280 11.06 24.06 11.20
N ARG A 281 11.93 23.85 12.19
CA ARG A 281 12.49 22.52 12.49
C ARG A 281 11.39 21.61 13.10
N PRO A 282 11.46 20.30 12.86
CA PRO A 282 10.54 19.33 13.46
C PRO A 282 10.72 19.26 14.97
N ASN A 283 9.60 18.99 15.68
CA ASN A 283 9.62 18.83 17.14
C ASN A 283 10.50 17.64 17.57
N PHE A 284 10.92 17.63 18.83
CA PHE A 284 11.72 16.54 19.40
C PHE A 284 11.05 15.17 19.26
N LEU A 285 9.71 15.09 19.41
CA LEU A 285 8.97 13.84 19.27
C LEU A 285 9.16 13.20 17.89
N PHE A 286 9.06 13.98 16.80
CA PHE A 286 9.29 13.46 15.45
C PHE A 286 10.71 12.94 15.27
N ARG A 287 11.69 13.68 15.80
CA ARG A 287 13.09 13.25 15.80
C ARG A 287 13.29 11.94 16.55
N LEU A 288 12.75 11.82 17.76
CA LEU A 288 12.78 10.59 18.53
C LEU A 288 12.10 9.43 17.79
N SER A 289 10.97 9.70 17.15
CA SER A 289 10.18 8.70 16.43
C SER A 289 10.95 8.07 15.29
N TRP A 290 11.49 8.85 14.34
CA TRP A 290 12.19 8.28 13.19
C TRP A 290 13.60 7.77 13.52
N THR A 291 14.23 8.25 14.60
CA THR A 291 15.59 7.80 14.97
C THR A 291 15.55 6.49 15.75
N PHE A 292 14.59 6.32 16.67
CA PHE A 292 14.57 5.18 17.59
C PHE A 292 13.28 4.37 17.55
N ILE A 293 12.11 5.01 17.64
CA ILE A 293 10.83 4.29 17.81
C ILE A 293 10.50 3.46 16.57
N VAL A 294 10.58 4.06 15.37
CA VAL A 294 10.27 3.37 14.11
C VAL A 294 11.22 2.20 13.86
N PRO A 295 12.57 2.36 13.90
CA PRO A 295 13.48 1.23 13.76
C PRO A 295 13.25 0.13 14.80
N ALA A 296 13.02 0.49 16.07
CA ALA A 296 12.76 -0.49 17.12
C ALA A 296 11.47 -1.28 16.86
N MET A 297 10.38 -0.60 16.49
CA MET A 297 9.13 -1.25 16.11
C MET A 297 9.31 -2.18 14.90
N CYS A 298 10.03 -1.75 13.87
CA CYS A 298 10.31 -2.58 12.70
C CYS A 298 11.05 -3.86 13.10
N VAL A 299 12.10 -3.75 13.92
CA VAL A 299 12.86 -4.92 14.40
C VAL A 299 11.98 -5.82 15.27
N SER A 300 11.20 -5.27 16.21
CA SER A 300 10.34 -6.06 17.09
C SER A 300 9.28 -6.84 16.31
N ILE A 301 8.56 -6.19 15.39
CA ILE A 301 7.51 -6.82 14.58
C ILE A 301 8.12 -7.82 13.61
N PHE A 302 9.27 -7.51 13.00
CA PHE A 302 10.00 -8.41 12.10
C PHE A 302 10.44 -9.68 12.84
N LEU A 303 11.12 -9.55 13.98
CA LEU A 303 11.59 -10.69 14.77
C LEU A 303 10.42 -11.57 15.23
N PHE A 304 9.33 -10.96 15.69
CA PHE A 304 8.15 -11.73 16.09
C PHE A 304 7.52 -12.47 14.92
N SER A 305 7.44 -11.83 13.74
CA SER A 305 6.91 -12.45 12.52
C SER A 305 7.75 -13.65 12.06
N VAL A 306 9.08 -13.58 12.23
CA VAL A 306 10.00 -14.70 11.94
C VAL A 306 9.87 -15.80 12.99
N ILE A 307 9.84 -15.47 14.29
CA ILE A 307 9.77 -16.45 15.38
C ILE A 307 8.43 -17.19 15.41
N LYS A 308 7.33 -16.49 15.13
CA LYS A 308 5.97 -17.07 15.10
C LYS A 308 5.52 -17.41 13.68
N TYR A 309 6.45 -17.54 12.77
CA TYR A 309 6.17 -17.96 11.41
C TYR A 309 5.44 -19.30 11.39
N ALA A 310 4.37 -19.36 10.61
CA ALA A 310 3.63 -20.57 10.33
C ALA A 310 3.38 -20.61 8.82
N PRO A 311 3.53 -21.78 8.16
CA PRO A 311 3.20 -21.92 6.76
C PRO A 311 1.76 -21.48 6.49
N PRO A 312 1.49 -20.75 5.40
CA PRO A 312 0.13 -20.35 5.07
C PRO A 312 -0.72 -21.60 4.79
N VAL A 313 -2.00 -21.54 5.14
CA VAL A 313 -2.98 -22.58 4.84
C VAL A 313 -4.14 -21.94 4.11
N TYR A 314 -4.51 -22.46 2.95
CA TYR A 314 -5.69 -22.01 2.22
C TYR A 314 -6.95 -22.68 2.77
N ALA A 315 -7.98 -21.88 3.04
CA ALA A 315 -9.29 -22.34 3.52
C ALA A 315 -9.27 -23.27 4.74
N LYS A 316 -8.18 -23.27 5.53
CA LYS A 316 -7.91 -24.21 6.64
C LYS A 316 -7.87 -25.69 6.23
N THR A 317 -7.85 -26.00 4.93
CA THR A 317 -7.93 -27.37 4.41
C THR A 317 -6.78 -27.73 3.47
N TYR A 318 -6.14 -26.73 2.85
CA TYR A 318 -5.05 -26.95 1.91
C TYR A 318 -3.74 -26.37 2.46
N GLU A 319 -2.80 -27.26 2.75
CA GLU A 319 -1.43 -26.92 3.11
C GLU A 319 -0.57 -26.82 1.85
N TYR A 320 0.21 -25.75 1.74
CA TYR A 320 1.11 -25.58 0.61
C TYR A 320 2.24 -26.60 0.69
N PRO A 321 2.65 -27.21 -0.43
CA PRO A 321 3.82 -28.07 -0.46
C PRO A 321 5.09 -27.23 -0.19
N TRP A 322 6.15 -27.89 0.28
CA TRP A 322 7.43 -27.25 0.63
C TRP A 322 8.02 -26.38 -0.50
N TRP A 323 7.85 -26.79 -1.76
CA TRP A 323 8.32 -26.00 -2.92
C TRP A 323 7.49 -24.72 -3.14
N GLY A 324 6.22 -24.72 -2.75
CA GLY A 324 5.35 -23.55 -2.81
C GLY A 324 5.73 -22.51 -1.76
N GLU A 325 6.07 -22.97 -0.55
CA GLU A 325 6.68 -22.13 0.49
C GLU A 325 8.02 -21.54 0.01
N MET A 326 8.88 -22.35 -0.62
CA MET A 326 10.14 -21.84 -1.19
C MET A 326 9.92 -20.78 -2.27
N LEU A 327 8.91 -20.94 -3.11
CA LEU A 327 8.52 -19.92 -4.09
C LEU A 327 8.07 -18.63 -3.39
N GLY A 328 7.30 -18.74 -2.31
CA GLY A 328 6.93 -17.63 -1.44
C GLY A 328 8.15 -16.87 -0.92
N TRP A 329 9.06 -17.57 -0.25
CA TRP A 329 10.30 -16.99 0.26
C TRP A 329 11.18 -16.39 -0.82
N PHE A 330 11.25 -17.03 -1.99
CA PHE A 330 11.97 -16.48 -3.13
C PHE A 330 11.41 -15.11 -3.55
N MET A 331 10.07 -14.97 -3.67
CA MET A 331 9.44 -13.69 -3.97
C MET A 331 9.76 -12.62 -2.91
N ALA A 332 9.71 -12.98 -1.63
CA ALA A 332 10.07 -12.06 -0.55
C ALA A 332 11.54 -11.60 -0.65
N LEU A 333 12.46 -12.56 -0.82
CA LEU A 333 13.90 -12.32 -0.87
C LEU A 333 14.33 -11.51 -2.09
N VAL A 334 13.65 -11.63 -3.24
CA VAL A 334 13.96 -10.84 -4.44
C VAL A 334 13.96 -9.34 -4.11
N SER A 335 12.98 -8.85 -3.35
CA SER A 335 12.93 -7.44 -2.96
C SER A 335 13.94 -7.09 -1.86
N MET A 336 14.09 -7.94 -0.85
CA MET A 336 14.98 -7.70 0.30
C MET A 336 16.45 -7.70 -0.11
N LEU A 337 16.85 -8.62 -1.00
CA LEU A 337 18.24 -8.78 -1.44
C LEU A 337 18.70 -7.63 -2.36
N MET A 338 17.80 -6.86 -2.97
CA MET A 338 18.21 -5.69 -3.78
C MET A 338 19.05 -4.70 -2.98
N ILE A 339 18.76 -4.50 -1.69
CA ILE A 339 19.51 -3.59 -0.81
C ILE A 339 20.98 -4.03 -0.66
N PRO A 340 21.30 -5.24 -0.13
CA PRO A 340 22.68 -5.68 0.01
C PRO A 340 23.37 -5.95 -1.34
N LEU A 341 22.64 -6.42 -2.36
CA LEU A 341 23.23 -6.64 -3.69
C LEU A 341 23.67 -5.34 -4.34
N TYR A 342 22.87 -4.27 -4.25
CA TYR A 342 23.26 -2.97 -4.78
C TYR A 342 24.42 -2.36 -3.99
N MET A 343 24.44 -2.54 -2.66
CA MET A 343 25.58 -2.13 -1.82
C MET A 343 26.87 -2.83 -2.26
N ALA A 344 26.83 -4.15 -2.50
CA ALA A 344 27.98 -4.89 -3.00
C ALA A 344 28.40 -4.41 -4.40
N TYR A 345 27.44 -4.28 -5.32
CA TYR A 345 27.69 -3.76 -6.67
C TYR A 345 28.38 -2.39 -6.65
N TYR A 346 27.90 -1.45 -5.83
CA TYR A 346 28.49 -0.12 -5.69
C TYR A 346 29.93 -0.18 -5.19
N ILE A 347 30.21 -1.00 -4.18
CA ILE A 347 31.56 -1.18 -3.63
C ILE A 347 32.50 -1.81 -4.66
N PHE A 348 32.05 -2.72 -5.51
CA PHE A 348 32.93 -3.37 -6.49
C PHE A 348 33.16 -2.53 -7.75
N THR A 349 32.19 -1.70 -8.15
CA THR A 349 32.28 -0.90 -9.39
C THR A 349 32.91 0.47 -9.19
N THR A 350 32.81 1.05 -7.99
CA THR A 350 33.38 2.38 -7.72
C THR A 350 34.90 2.30 -7.61
N PRO A 351 35.67 3.09 -8.38
CA PRO A 351 37.13 3.12 -8.27
C PRO A 351 37.58 3.78 -6.95
N GLY A 352 38.74 3.39 -6.44
CA GLY A 352 39.33 3.94 -5.19
C GLY A 352 39.59 2.88 -4.13
N SER A 353 40.04 3.29 -2.94
CA SER A 353 40.21 2.41 -1.78
C SER A 353 38.88 2.10 -1.08
N LEU A 354 38.81 1.00 -0.30
CA LEU A 354 37.56 0.62 0.39
C LEU A 354 36.99 1.75 1.26
N LYS A 355 37.86 2.50 1.95
CA LYS A 355 37.46 3.62 2.81
C LYS A 355 36.88 4.78 2.00
N GLU A 356 37.49 5.11 0.86
CA GLU A 356 37.00 6.15 -0.04
C GLU A 356 35.67 5.75 -0.66
N ARG A 357 35.51 4.49 -1.08
CA ARG A 357 34.26 3.96 -1.65
C ARG A 357 33.11 4.04 -0.66
N ILE A 358 33.34 3.61 0.59
CA ILE A 358 32.33 3.70 1.65
C ILE A 358 32.00 5.16 1.95
N SER A 359 33.02 6.02 2.10
CA SER A 359 32.82 7.45 2.35
C SER A 359 32.03 8.12 1.22
N ALA A 360 32.32 7.79 -0.03
CA ALA A 360 31.58 8.31 -1.19
C ALA A 360 30.12 7.83 -1.18
N GLY A 361 29.87 6.56 -0.87
CA GLY A 361 28.51 6.00 -0.84
C GLY A 361 27.61 6.56 0.26
N ILE A 362 28.17 7.01 1.38
CA ILE A 362 27.42 7.64 2.48
C ILE A 362 27.33 9.16 2.36
N THR A 363 28.09 9.77 1.44
CA THR A 363 28.07 11.21 1.26
C THR A 363 26.91 11.58 0.35
N PRO A 364 25.96 12.42 0.79
CA PRO A 364 24.88 12.86 -0.07
C PRO A 364 25.44 13.69 -1.22
N GLN A 365 24.91 13.47 -2.43
CA GLN A 365 25.22 14.31 -3.57
C GLN A 365 24.69 15.71 -3.28
N SER A 366 25.59 16.67 -3.11
CA SER A 366 25.23 18.08 -3.00
C SER A 366 24.89 18.56 -4.40
N THR A 367 23.66 19.04 -4.63
CA THR A 367 23.30 19.68 -5.89
C THR A 367 24.28 20.81 -6.14
N THR A 368 25.17 20.62 -7.11
CA THR A 368 26.05 21.70 -7.55
C THR A 368 25.22 22.69 -8.36
N SER A 369 25.66 23.94 -8.50
CA SER A 369 24.92 25.00 -9.21
C SER A 369 24.56 24.68 -10.67
N ASP A 370 25.18 23.67 -11.28
CA ASP A 370 24.81 23.18 -12.61
C ASP A 370 23.70 22.11 -12.56
N ASP A 371 23.58 21.35 -11.47
CA ASP A 371 22.43 20.47 -11.23
C ASP A 371 21.14 21.29 -11.02
N GLU A 372 21.20 22.47 -10.40
CA GLU A 372 20.06 23.38 -10.33
C GLU A 372 19.55 23.86 -11.70
N LYS A 373 20.42 23.97 -12.71
CA LYS A 373 20.02 24.32 -14.09
C LYS A 373 19.38 23.14 -14.79
N VAL A 374 19.88 21.93 -14.52
CA VAL A 374 19.33 20.67 -15.05
C VAL A 374 17.99 20.35 -14.38
N GLU A 375 17.90 20.45 -13.06
CA GLU A 375 16.66 20.42 -12.29
C GLU A 375 15.70 21.49 -12.77
N ARG A 376 16.11 22.75 -12.96
CA ARG A 376 15.22 23.77 -13.56
C ARG A 376 14.73 23.35 -14.94
N LYS A 377 15.58 22.79 -15.80
CA LYS A 377 15.19 22.32 -17.14
C LYS A 377 14.16 21.18 -17.08
N TYR A 378 14.24 20.30 -16.09
CA TYR A 378 13.25 19.22 -15.88
C TYR A 378 12.04 19.66 -15.02
N MET A 379 12.19 20.66 -14.16
CA MET A 379 11.09 21.36 -13.47
C MET A 379 10.26 22.15 -14.48
N PHE A 380 10.90 22.74 -15.50
CA PHE A 380 10.24 23.28 -16.69
C PHE A 380 9.58 22.18 -17.53
N SER A 381 10.08 20.94 -17.54
CA SER A 381 9.38 19.79 -18.14
C SER A 381 8.12 19.41 -17.35
N ASN A 382 8.12 19.54 -16.03
CA ASN A 382 6.90 19.41 -15.22
C ASN A 382 5.92 20.57 -15.48
N MET A 383 6.40 21.78 -15.77
CA MET A 383 5.57 22.88 -16.29
C MET A 383 5.13 22.67 -17.76
N ALA A 384 5.91 21.98 -18.59
CA ALA A 384 5.50 21.60 -19.95
C ALA A 384 4.43 20.48 -19.94
N LEU A 385 4.37 19.69 -18.86
CA LEU A 385 3.23 18.83 -18.53
C LEU A 385 2.03 19.61 -17.94
N GLN A 386 2.18 20.92 -17.69
CA GLN A 386 1.09 21.83 -17.29
C GLN A 386 0.57 22.70 -18.46
N ALA A 387 1.15 22.58 -19.66
CA ALA A 387 0.69 23.26 -20.88
C ALA A 387 -0.26 22.38 -21.72
#